data_AF-A0A8X6Q0P2-F1
#
_entry.id   AF-A0A8X6Q0P2-F1
#
_cell.length_a   1.000
_cell.length_b   1.000
_cell.length_c   1.000
_cell.angle_alpha   90.00
_cell.angle_beta   90.00
_cell.angle_gamma   90.00
#
_symmetry.space_group_name_H-M   'P 1'
#
loop_
_entity.id
_entity.type
_entity.pdbx_description
1 polymer ?
#
loop_
_entity_poly.entity_id
_entity_poly.type
_entity_poly.pdbx_seq_one_letter_code
_entity_poly.pdbx_strand_id
1 'polypeptide(L)'
;MYFRIETRTAAMMGLQIQILLLSIFAVGTVIAIKGFDDDFVNFNFQANRCVGSSGDQKQCDKLLACVKKFPKPLDDTFEKCVKEIYPNGLGKCTDSQNLFGTSDDVQKYEACIINNVPQKSDLNSDELKQFEVYKKCVYKEGGECVKKQGN
;
A
#
# COMPACT_ATOMS: atom_id res chain seq x y z
N MET A 1 0.26 40.54 57.82
CA MET A 1 -0.71 39.58 58.39
C MET A 1 -1.28 38.78 57.21
N TYR A 2 -1.11 37.46 57.26
CA TYR A 2 -1.69 36.49 56.33
C TYR A 2 -3.23 36.52 56.42
N PHE A 3 -3.94 36.29 55.32
CA PHE A 3 -4.79 35.09 55.17
C PHE A 3 -5.17 34.85 53.71
N ARG A 4 -5.00 33.59 53.35
CA ARG A 4 -5.34 32.84 52.14
C ARG A 4 -6.76 32.30 52.29
N ILE A 5 -7.46 32.03 51.19
CA ILE A 5 -8.45 30.95 50.92
C ILE A 5 -9.06 31.33 49.55
N GLU A 6 -8.71 30.65 48.45
CA GLU A 6 -9.32 29.39 47.96
C GLU A 6 -10.83 29.57 47.69
N THR A 7 -11.49 29.05 46.66
CA THR A 7 -11.19 28.19 45.52
C THR A 7 -12.46 28.17 44.65
N ARG A 8 -12.31 27.73 43.39
CA ARG A 8 -13.31 27.01 42.57
C ARG A 8 -14.52 27.77 42.02
N THR A 9 -14.51 27.91 40.70
CA THR A 9 -15.53 27.33 39.79
C THR A 9 -14.90 27.32 38.39
N ALA A 10 -14.17 26.27 38.02
CA ALA A 10 -14.67 24.97 37.53
C ALA A 10 -15.36 25.07 36.17
N ALA A 11 -14.81 24.27 35.25
CA ALA A 11 -15.44 23.69 34.07
C ALA A 11 -15.68 24.60 32.86
N MET A 12 -14.63 24.82 32.05
CA MET A 12 -14.79 24.96 30.59
C MET A 12 -13.48 24.71 29.82
N MET A 13 -12.76 23.64 30.15
CA MET A 13 -11.65 23.13 29.34
C MET A 13 -11.64 21.61 29.42
N GLY A 14 -12.58 20.99 28.70
CA GLY A 14 -12.73 19.53 28.72
C GLY A 14 -13.43 18.98 27.48
N LEU A 15 -13.40 19.69 26.35
CA LEU A 15 -14.18 19.28 25.17
C LEU A 15 -13.53 19.67 23.82
N GLN A 16 -12.20 19.66 23.73
CA GLN A 16 -11.48 19.87 22.46
C GLN A 16 -10.30 18.92 22.23
N ILE A 17 -9.96 18.04 23.18
CA ILE A 17 -8.83 17.08 23.06
C ILE A 17 -9.33 15.62 22.98
N GLN A 18 -10.46 15.40 22.30
CA GLN A 18 -10.89 14.05 21.89
C GLN A 18 -11.24 13.96 20.39
N ILE A 19 -11.26 15.08 19.67
CA ILE A 19 -11.55 15.08 18.22
C ILE A 19 -10.29 14.82 17.37
N LEU A 20 -9.09 14.89 17.96
CA LEU A 20 -7.82 14.66 17.25
C LEU A 20 -7.38 13.18 17.16
N LEU A 21 -8.13 12.24 17.76
CA LEU A 21 -7.81 10.81 17.72
C LEU A 21 -8.75 9.98 16.82
N LEU A 22 -9.71 10.62 16.13
CA LEU A 22 -10.69 9.92 15.28
C LEU A 22 -10.59 10.26 13.77
N SER A 23 -9.65 11.11 13.36
CA SER A 23 -9.47 11.51 11.95
C SER A 23 -8.38 10.73 11.19
N ILE A 24 -7.62 9.83 11.84
CA ILE A 24 -6.61 9.00 11.15
C ILE A 24 -7.19 7.63 10.72
N PHE A 25 -8.34 7.21 11.25
CA PHE A 25 -9.00 5.97 10.83
C PHE A 25 -9.88 6.13 9.58
N ALA A 26 -10.02 7.33 9.03
CA ALA A 26 -10.88 7.63 7.88
C ALA A 26 -10.17 7.60 6.51
N VAL A 27 -8.93 7.09 6.42
CA VAL A 27 -8.34 6.63 5.14
C VAL A 27 -8.59 5.12 4.94
N GLY A 28 -9.22 4.47 5.92
CA GLY A 28 -9.58 3.05 5.91
C GLY A 28 -10.92 2.75 5.24
N THR A 29 -11.53 3.67 4.49
CA THR A 29 -12.54 3.25 3.51
C THR A 29 -11.80 2.56 2.37
N VAL A 30 -11.53 1.28 2.60
CA VAL A 30 -11.35 0.25 1.60
C VAL A 30 -12.46 0.48 0.59
N ILE A 31 -12.14 1.18 -0.50
CA ILE A 31 -12.88 1.06 -1.73
C ILE A 31 -12.73 -0.41 -2.05
N ALA A 32 -13.76 -1.19 -1.69
CA ALA A 32 -13.86 -2.58 -2.07
C ALA A 32 -13.51 -2.63 -3.54
N ILE A 33 -12.37 -3.22 -3.87
CA ILE A 33 -12.03 -3.52 -5.24
C ILE A 33 -12.99 -4.64 -5.59
N LYS A 34 -14.25 -4.28 -5.90
CA LYS A 34 -15.38 -5.20 -6.02
C LYS A 34 -15.04 -6.22 -7.09
N GLY A 35 -14.53 -7.37 -6.68
CA GLY A 35 -14.11 -8.43 -7.56
C GLY A 35 -12.77 -9.06 -7.21
N PHE A 36 -11.79 -8.31 -6.70
CA PHE A 36 -10.51 -8.90 -6.27
C PHE A 36 -10.53 -9.25 -4.78
N ASP A 37 -9.71 -10.24 -4.42
CA ASP A 37 -9.59 -10.71 -3.04
C ASP A 37 -8.85 -9.65 -2.20
N ASP A 38 -9.55 -9.03 -1.25
CA ASP A 38 -9.00 -7.96 -0.41
C ASP A 38 -7.74 -8.42 0.34
N ASP A 39 -7.68 -9.70 0.73
CA ASP A 39 -6.51 -10.29 1.38
C ASP A 39 -5.30 -10.31 0.44
N PHE A 40 -5.54 -10.62 -0.83
CA PHE A 40 -4.48 -10.59 -1.84
C PHE A 40 -4.00 -9.18 -2.13
N VAL A 41 -4.92 -8.21 -2.26
CA VAL A 41 -4.57 -6.80 -2.53
C VAL A 41 -3.70 -6.26 -1.41
N ASN A 42 -4.11 -6.47 -0.15
CA ASN A 42 -3.34 -6.07 1.02
C ASN A 42 -1.97 -6.77 1.07
N PHE A 43 -1.95 -8.09 0.86
CA PHE A 43 -0.70 -8.84 0.81
C PHE A 43 0.24 -8.32 -0.29
N ASN A 44 -0.29 -8.00 -1.47
CA ASN A 44 0.49 -7.48 -2.59
C ASN A 44 1.15 -6.14 -2.23
N PHE A 45 0.44 -5.22 -1.59
CA PHE A 45 1.03 -3.97 -1.12
C PHE A 45 2.09 -4.20 -0.04
N GLN A 46 1.83 -5.09 0.93
CA GLN A 46 2.84 -5.44 1.94
C GLN A 46 4.09 -6.07 1.33
N ALA A 47 3.94 -6.99 0.38
CA ALA A 47 5.05 -7.61 -0.33
C ALA A 47 5.88 -6.56 -1.09
N ASN A 48 5.24 -5.65 -1.81
CA ASN A 48 5.90 -4.57 -2.55
C ASN A 48 6.66 -3.62 -1.62
N ARG A 49 6.05 -3.22 -0.49
CA ARG A 49 6.73 -2.38 0.51
C ARG A 49 7.92 -3.08 1.13
N CYS A 50 7.72 -4.32 1.60
CA CYS A 50 8.76 -5.10 2.24
C CYS A 50 9.95 -5.30 1.31
N VAL A 51 9.71 -5.87 0.13
CA VAL A 51 10.75 -6.16 -0.86
C VAL A 51 11.39 -4.87 -1.37
N GLY A 52 10.60 -3.83 -1.67
CA GLY A 52 11.11 -2.53 -2.11
C GLY A 52 12.10 -1.88 -1.14
N SER A 53 11.95 -2.16 0.16
CA SER A 53 12.80 -1.67 1.24
C SER A 53 13.90 -2.64 1.70
N SER A 54 13.99 -3.84 1.14
CA SER A 54 14.84 -4.91 1.71
C SER A 54 16.34 -4.73 1.48
N GLY A 55 16.75 -3.82 0.58
CA GLY A 55 18.13 -3.70 0.10
C GLY A 55 18.57 -4.87 -0.80
N ASP A 56 17.70 -5.84 -1.09
CA ASP A 56 18.00 -7.00 -1.95
C ASP A 56 17.47 -6.78 -3.38
N GLN A 57 18.34 -6.28 -4.25
CA GLN A 57 18.00 -6.08 -5.67
C GLN A 57 17.54 -7.36 -6.36
N LYS A 58 18.10 -8.52 -6.01
CA LYS A 58 17.72 -9.80 -6.63
C LYS A 58 16.29 -10.18 -6.25
N GLN A 59 15.89 -9.91 -5.01
CA GLN A 59 14.51 -10.11 -4.58
C GLN A 59 13.55 -9.13 -5.29
N CYS A 60 13.95 -7.88 -5.48
CA CYS A 60 13.16 -6.91 -6.23
C CYS A 60 12.99 -7.29 -7.69
N ASP A 61 14.06 -7.74 -8.36
CA ASP A 61 13.99 -8.18 -9.75
C ASP A 61 13.03 -9.36 -9.92
N LYS A 62 13.01 -10.29 -8.95
CA LYS A 62 12.05 -11.41 -8.93
C LYS A 62 10.61 -10.93 -8.75
N LEU A 63 10.37 -9.97 -7.85
CA LEU A 63 9.05 -9.42 -7.63
C LEU A 63 8.56 -8.63 -8.85
N LEU A 64 9.42 -7.81 -9.46
CA LEU A 64 9.12 -7.11 -10.72
C LEU A 64 8.91 -8.09 -11.89
N ALA A 65 9.59 -9.23 -11.91
CA ALA A 65 9.31 -10.27 -12.90
C ALA A 65 7.90 -10.87 -12.74
N CYS A 66 7.28 -10.78 -11.56
CA CYS A 66 5.88 -11.14 -11.40
C CYS A 66 4.96 -10.18 -12.15
N VAL A 67 5.26 -8.87 -12.18
CA VAL A 67 4.46 -7.85 -12.89
C VAL A 67 4.31 -8.18 -14.38
N LYS A 68 5.33 -8.78 -15.01
CA LYS A 68 5.25 -9.26 -16.42
C LYS A 68 4.20 -10.34 -16.68
N LYS A 69 3.56 -10.85 -15.62
CA LYS A 69 2.46 -11.82 -15.68
C LYS A 69 1.09 -11.16 -15.51
N PHE A 70 1.04 -9.82 -15.44
CA PHE A 70 -0.22 -9.12 -15.41
C PHE A 70 -1.05 -9.41 -16.66
N PRO A 71 -2.36 -9.64 -16.51
CA PRO A 71 -3.24 -9.50 -17.65
C PRO A 71 -3.20 -8.05 -18.13
N LYS A 72 -3.34 -7.87 -19.45
CA LYS A 72 -3.15 -6.57 -20.09
C LYS A 72 -3.89 -5.40 -19.42
N PRO A 73 -5.17 -5.53 -18.99
CA PRO A 73 -5.87 -4.44 -18.30
C PRO A 73 -5.20 -4.00 -16.98
N LEU A 74 -4.59 -4.93 -16.24
CA LEU A 74 -3.85 -4.62 -15.02
C LEU A 74 -2.46 -4.05 -15.34
N ASP A 75 -1.83 -4.55 -16.40
CA ASP A 75 -0.54 -4.04 -16.88
C ASP A 75 -0.66 -2.59 -17.35
N ASP A 76 -1.69 -2.26 -18.13
CA ASP A 76 -1.98 -0.90 -18.58
C ASP A 76 -2.23 0.04 -17.38
N THR A 77 -2.90 -0.46 -16.33
CA THR A 77 -3.11 0.29 -15.08
C THR A 77 -1.79 0.52 -14.33
N PHE A 78 -0.96 -0.52 -14.24
CA PHE A 78 0.35 -0.44 -13.61
C PHE A 78 1.26 0.56 -14.32
N GLU A 79 1.38 0.46 -15.65
CA GLU A 79 2.18 1.38 -16.46
C GLU A 79 1.71 2.83 -16.30
N LYS A 80 0.39 3.06 -16.32
CA LYS A 80 -0.20 4.38 -16.08
C LYS A 80 0.23 4.93 -14.71
N CYS A 81 0.00 4.17 -13.65
CA CYS A 81 0.30 4.61 -12.28
C CYS A 81 1.81 4.80 -12.05
N VAL A 82 2.64 3.92 -12.62
CA VAL A 82 4.09 4.05 -12.53
C VAL A 82 4.56 5.30 -13.25
N LYS A 83 4.06 5.58 -14.45
CA LYS A 83 4.46 6.77 -15.23
C LYS A 83 4.03 8.07 -14.56
N GLU A 84 2.88 8.09 -13.91
CA GLU A 84 2.35 9.27 -13.22
C GLU A 84 3.16 9.61 -11.95
N ILE A 85 3.49 8.59 -11.15
CA ILE A 85 4.16 8.78 -9.86
C ILE A 85 5.69 8.76 -9.98
N TYR A 86 6.22 7.93 -10.88
CA TYR A 86 7.66 7.71 -11.10
C TYR A 86 8.03 8.08 -12.54
N PRO A 87 8.06 9.38 -12.90
CA PRO A 87 8.33 9.82 -14.28
C PRO A 87 9.72 9.41 -14.78
N ASN A 88 10.67 9.14 -13.87
CA ASN A 88 12.01 8.65 -14.17
C ASN A 88 12.13 7.12 -14.10
N GLY A 89 11.00 6.41 -13.98
CA GLY A 89 10.95 4.98 -13.73
C GLY A 89 11.09 4.61 -12.25
N LEU A 90 10.88 3.33 -11.95
CA LEU A 90 11.06 2.78 -10.61
C LEU A 90 12.53 2.83 -10.18
N GLY A 91 12.73 2.91 -8.87
CA GLY A 91 14.05 2.88 -8.26
C GLY A 91 14.70 1.49 -8.29
N LYS A 92 15.78 1.36 -7.52
CA LYS A 92 16.43 0.09 -7.21
C LYS A 92 16.21 -0.26 -5.75
N CYS A 93 16.38 -1.52 -5.39
CA CYS A 93 16.42 -1.96 -4.00
C CYS A 93 17.86 -2.09 -3.57
N THR A 94 18.37 -1.01 -2.99
CA THR A 94 19.71 -0.94 -2.42
C THR A 94 19.60 -0.26 -1.07
N ASP A 95 20.65 -0.27 -0.27
CA ASP A 95 20.63 0.38 1.05
C ASP A 95 20.30 1.88 0.99
N SER A 96 20.51 2.52 -0.16
CA SER A 96 20.27 3.96 -0.38
C SER A 96 19.07 4.28 -1.27
N GLN A 97 18.40 3.27 -1.85
CA GLN A 97 17.27 3.47 -2.76
C GLN A 97 16.17 2.45 -2.48
N ASN A 98 14.92 2.91 -2.56
CA ASN A 98 13.75 2.06 -2.52
C ASN A 98 13.14 1.96 -3.92
N LEU A 99 12.63 0.78 -4.28
CA LEU A 99 11.98 0.52 -5.56
C LEU A 99 10.84 1.50 -5.88
N PHE A 100 10.03 1.81 -4.87
CA PHE A 100 8.85 2.67 -4.99
C PHE A 100 9.09 4.07 -4.38
N GLY A 101 10.35 4.50 -4.27
CA GLY A 101 10.68 5.84 -3.80
C GLY A 101 10.34 6.06 -2.31
N THR A 102 9.73 7.20 -2.00
CA THR A 102 9.39 7.57 -0.62
C THR A 102 8.09 6.92 -0.16
N SER A 103 7.80 6.96 1.16
CA SER A 103 6.51 6.49 1.68
C SER A 103 5.32 7.24 1.07
N ASP A 104 5.50 8.51 0.71
CA ASP A 104 4.46 9.32 0.06
C ASP A 104 4.20 8.85 -1.37
N ASP A 105 5.26 8.49 -2.11
CA ASP A 105 5.15 7.96 -3.47
C ASP A 105 4.47 6.59 -3.46
N VAL A 106 4.80 5.73 -2.49
CA VAL A 106 4.10 4.46 -2.26
C VAL A 106 2.60 4.68 -2.06
N GLN A 107 2.21 5.60 -1.17
CA GLN A 107 0.78 5.86 -0.92
C GLN A 107 0.05 6.38 -2.16
N LYS A 108 0.68 7.28 -2.94
CA LYS A 108 0.11 7.77 -4.19
C LYS A 108 -0.03 6.66 -5.24
N TYR A 109 0.98 5.80 -5.35
CA TYR A 109 0.94 4.64 -6.24
C TYR A 109 -0.18 3.68 -5.86
N GLU A 110 -0.31 3.32 -4.58
CA GLU A 110 -1.38 2.43 -4.11
C GLU A 110 -2.76 3.02 -4.37
N ALA A 111 -2.95 4.31 -4.07
CA ALA A 111 -4.19 5.01 -4.37
C ALA A 111 -4.49 5.02 -5.88
N CYS A 112 -3.48 5.23 -6.73
CA CYS A 112 -3.65 5.18 -8.18
C CYS A 112 -4.13 3.79 -8.63
N ILE A 113 -3.49 2.71 -8.15
CA ILE A 113 -3.88 1.34 -8.48
C ILE A 113 -5.33 1.08 -8.04
N ILE A 114 -5.68 1.39 -6.79
CA ILE A 114 -7.04 1.16 -6.26
C ILE A 114 -8.10 1.89 -7.09
N ASN A 115 -7.80 3.11 -7.53
CA ASN A 115 -8.76 3.94 -8.28
C ASN A 115 -8.88 3.57 -9.77
N ASN A 116 -7.88 2.88 -10.35
CA ASN A 116 -7.83 2.63 -11.79
C ASN A 116 -7.84 1.15 -12.16
N VAL A 117 -7.65 0.24 -11.20
CA VAL A 117 -7.66 -1.19 -11.45
C VAL A 117 -9.04 -1.59 -12.01
N PRO A 118 -9.08 -2.37 -13.12
CA PRO A 118 -10.34 -2.88 -13.64
C PRO A 118 -11.04 -3.76 -12.60
N GLN A 119 -12.37 -3.90 -12.68
CA GLN A 119 -13.04 -4.88 -11.84
C GLN A 119 -12.77 -6.29 -12.35
N LYS A 120 -12.87 -7.30 -11.46
CA LYS A 120 -12.71 -8.70 -11.87
C LYS A 120 -13.70 -9.12 -12.96
N SER A 121 -14.90 -8.54 -12.96
CA SER A 121 -15.93 -8.75 -13.98
C SER A 121 -15.53 -8.24 -15.37
N ASP A 122 -14.57 -7.32 -15.43
CA ASP A 122 -14.09 -6.72 -16.68
C ASP A 122 -13.00 -7.60 -17.32
N LEU A 123 -12.51 -8.63 -16.61
CA LEU A 123 -11.52 -9.58 -17.11
C LEU A 123 -12.18 -10.79 -17.75
N ASN A 124 -11.64 -11.21 -18.89
CA ASN A 124 -12.00 -12.47 -19.53
C ASN A 124 -11.36 -13.68 -18.82
N SER A 125 -11.75 -14.90 -19.21
CA SER A 125 -11.29 -16.14 -18.58
C SER A 125 -9.76 -16.32 -18.61
N ASP A 126 -9.10 -15.92 -19.69
CA ASP A 126 -7.64 -16.08 -19.80
C ASP A 126 -6.90 -15.01 -19.00
N GLU A 127 -7.43 -13.80 -18.93
CA GLU A 127 -6.93 -12.74 -18.05
C GLU A 127 -7.05 -13.12 -16.58
N LEU A 128 -8.16 -13.76 -16.18
CA LEU A 128 -8.33 -14.29 -14.83
C LEU A 128 -7.31 -15.39 -14.51
N LYS A 129 -7.01 -16.29 -15.46
CA LYS A 129 -5.95 -17.30 -15.27
C LYS A 129 -4.57 -16.65 -15.13
N GLN A 130 -4.27 -15.64 -15.94
CA GLN A 130 -3.02 -14.88 -15.83
C GLN A 130 -2.91 -14.18 -14.48
N PHE A 131 -4.01 -13.58 -14.01
CA PHE A 131 -4.07 -12.98 -12.69
C PHE A 131 -3.79 -14.00 -11.56
N GLU A 132 -4.30 -15.23 -11.65
CA GLU A 132 -3.96 -16.28 -10.67
C GLU A 132 -2.49 -16.71 -10.74
N VAL A 133 -1.87 -16.69 -11.92
CA VAL A 133 -0.43 -16.93 -12.09
C VAL A 133 0.39 -15.79 -11.47
N TYR A 134 -0.05 -14.54 -11.64
CA TYR A 134 0.52 -13.38 -10.96
C TYR A 134 0.45 -13.52 -9.43
N LYS A 135 -0.75 -13.81 -8.88
CA LYS A 135 -0.96 -13.99 -7.44
C LYS A 135 0.03 -14.97 -6.84
N LYS A 136 0.14 -16.16 -7.44
CA LYS A 136 1.07 -17.21 -7.00
C LYS A 136 2.52 -16.74 -7.03
N CYS A 137 2.91 -15.96 -8.03
CA CYS A 137 4.25 -15.40 -8.13
C CYS A 137 4.53 -14.43 -6.97
N VAL A 138 3.63 -13.49 -6.70
CA VAL A 138 3.80 -12.51 -5.61
C VAL A 138 3.83 -13.20 -4.25
N TYR A 139 2.95 -14.16 -3.99
CA TYR A 139 2.98 -14.95 -2.75
C TYR A 139 4.31 -15.66 -2.53
N LYS A 140 4.90 -16.20 -3.60
CA LYS A 140 6.17 -16.90 -3.53
C LYS A 140 7.33 -15.93 -3.29
N GLU A 141 7.48 -14.90 -4.12
CA GLU A 141 8.68 -14.05 -4.11
C GLU A 141 8.62 -12.98 -3.01
N GLY A 142 7.41 -12.52 -2.64
CA GLY A 142 7.18 -11.55 -1.57
C GLY A 142 6.90 -12.16 -0.19
N GLY A 143 6.41 -13.40 -0.14
CA GLY A 143 5.94 -14.01 1.11
C GLY A 143 7.03 -14.22 2.15
N GLU A 144 8.26 -14.54 1.75
CA GLU A 144 9.38 -14.66 2.71
C GLU A 144 9.73 -13.32 3.35
N CYS A 145 9.61 -12.21 2.59
CA CYS A 145 9.85 -10.88 3.12
C CYS A 145 8.79 -10.52 4.17
N VAL A 146 7.52 -10.67 3.82
CA VAL A 146 6.39 -10.34 4.70
C VAL A 146 6.42 -11.18 5.99
N LYS A 147 6.73 -12.48 5.89
CA LYS A 147 6.84 -13.37 7.08
C LYS A 147 7.93 -12.93 8.06
N LYS A 148 9.04 -12.36 7.58
CA LYS A 148 10.14 -11.89 8.44
C LYS A 148 9.81 -10.60 9.20
N GLN A 149 8.82 -9.82 8.74
CA GLN A 149 8.38 -8.61 9.45
C GLN A 149 7.35 -8.88 10.55
N GLY A 150 6.74 -10.06 10.56
CA GLY A 150 5.72 -10.47 11.54
C GLY A 150 6.25 -11.26 12.74
N ASN A 151 7.57 -11.49 12.82
CA ASN A 151 8.28 -12.08 13.96
C ASN A 151 9.22 -11.05 14.57
#